data_AF-A0A0V0JD00-F1
#
_entry.id   AF-A0A0V0JD00-F1
#
_cell.length_a   1.000
_cell.length_b   1.000
_cell.length_c   1.000
_cell.angle_alpha   90.00
_cell.angle_beta   90.00
_cell.angle_gamma   90.00
#
_symmetry.space_group_name_H-M   'P 1'
#
loop_
_entity.id
_entity.type
_entity.pdbx_description
1 polymer ?
#
loop_
_entity_poly.entity_id
_entity_poly.type
_entity_poly.pdbx_seq_one_letter_code
_entity_poly.pdbx_strand_id
1 'polypeptide(L)'
;MIRRNTTQRQPKAAKTSKNQDASCSRIGSEYQAVVPDFVYAPSRPYQLSASNLEINVWRPSMAPISSVLEGVFQEASKNSFPNEAVHVFLHCHNYDISRTLTDLPNYHPLLNTWNKHEVQRFLKCVDSKPRKNFINVKRSVSFNLRHARTIYFETPELILLISLTSGPIMIH
;
A
#
# COMPACT_ATOMS: atom_id res chain seq x y z
N MET A 1 -35.56 -35.74 34.49
CA MET A 1 -36.64 -35.05 33.72
C MET A 1 -36.95 -33.74 34.44
N ILE A 2 -36.44 -32.60 33.97
CA ILE A 2 -36.55 -31.31 34.66
C ILE A 2 -37.41 -30.38 33.80
N ARG A 3 -38.58 -29.98 34.32
CA ARG A 3 -39.50 -29.03 33.67
C ARG A 3 -38.95 -27.62 33.84
N ARG A 4 -38.70 -26.92 32.73
CA ARG A 4 -38.34 -25.49 32.71
C ARG A 4 -39.64 -24.67 32.70
N ASN A 5 -39.89 -23.90 33.74
CA ASN A 5 -40.98 -22.94 33.78
C ASN A 5 -40.57 -21.68 33.00
N THR A 6 -41.32 -21.36 31.95
CA THR A 6 -41.20 -20.13 31.16
C THR A 6 -42.02 -19.00 31.78
N THR A 7 -41.43 -18.27 32.73
CA THR A 7 -42.03 -17.02 33.19
C THR A 7 -41.74 -15.92 32.18
N GLN A 8 -42.75 -15.54 31.38
CA GLN A 8 -42.70 -14.37 30.51
C GLN A 8 -42.47 -13.11 31.36
N ARG A 9 -41.29 -12.47 31.23
CA ARG A 9 -41.03 -11.14 31.78
C ARG A 9 -41.55 -10.09 30.82
N GLN A 10 -42.49 -9.28 31.30
CA GLN A 10 -43.09 -8.15 30.58
C GLN A 10 -42.04 -7.13 30.07
N PRO A 11 -42.33 -6.43 28.96
CA PRO A 11 -41.44 -5.41 28.42
C PRO A 11 -41.39 -4.20 29.36
N LYS A 12 -40.21 -3.92 29.91
CA LYS A 12 -39.94 -2.66 30.62
C LYS A 12 -39.96 -1.52 29.61
N ALA A 13 -40.78 -0.51 29.90
CA ALA A 13 -40.93 0.72 29.15
C ALA A 13 -39.56 1.36 28.81
N ALA A 14 -39.37 1.68 27.53
CA ALA A 14 -38.21 2.39 27.03
C ALA A 14 -38.17 3.80 27.62
N LYS A 15 -37.19 4.08 28.49
CA LYS A 15 -36.83 5.45 28.84
C LYS A 15 -36.10 6.06 27.65
N THR A 16 -36.78 6.96 26.94
CA THR A 16 -36.21 7.83 25.91
C THR A 16 -35.22 8.80 26.57
N SER A 17 -33.95 8.42 26.71
CA SER A 17 -32.89 9.36 27.06
C SER A 17 -32.43 10.08 25.78
N LYS A 18 -32.99 11.27 25.56
CA LYS A 18 -32.35 12.33 24.77
C LYS A 18 -31.01 12.68 25.42
N ASN A 19 -29.95 12.01 24.98
CA ASN A 19 -28.54 12.42 25.01
C ASN A 19 -27.72 11.21 24.54
N GLN A 20 -27.69 11.01 23.22
CA GLN A 20 -26.64 10.20 22.61
C GLN A 20 -25.52 11.15 22.25
N ASP A 21 -24.64 11.42 23.21
CA ASP A 21 -23.39 12.10 22.95
C ASP A 21 -22.65 11.34 21.84
N ALA A 22 -22.07 12.06 20.88
CA ALA A 22 -21.30 11.49 19.77
C ALA A 22 -20.07 10.68 20.23
N SER A 23 -19.80 10.63 21.53
CA SER A 23 -18.71 9.91 22.19
C SER A 23 -19.13 8.57 22.82
N CYS A 24 -20.39 8.14 22.73
CA CYS A 24 -20.85 6.88 23.32
C CYS A 24 -20.90 5.74 22.29
N SER A 25 -20.46 4.54 22.70
CA SER A 25 -20.59 3.31 21.89
C SER A 25 -22.06 2.99 21.63
N ARG A 26 -22.41 2.81 20.35
CA ARG A 26 -23.78 2.49 19.92
C ARG A 26 -23.98 0.97 19.87
N ILE A 27 -25.16 0.52 20.29
CA ILE A 27 -25.54 -0.90 20.31
C ILE A 27 -26.82 -1.06 19.49
N GLY A 28 -26.83 -2.02 18.57
CA GLY A 28 -27.94 -2.28 17.65
C GLY A 28 -27.47 -3.10 16.45
N SER A 29 -28.39 -3.75 15.75
CA SER A 29 -28.09 -4.55 14.54
C SER A 29 -27.41 -3.74 13.43
N GLU A 30 -27.65 -2.42 13.42
CA GLU A 30 -27.05 -1.46 12.50
C GLU A 30 -25.60 -1.07 12.87
N TYR A 31 -25.14 -1.43 14.08
CA TYR A 31 -23.80 -1.13 14.59
C TYR A 31 -22.96 -2.37 14.87
N GLN A 32 -23.60 -3.52 15.13
CA GLN A 32 -22.92 -4.77 15.47
C GLN A 32 -22.63 -5.60 14.22
N ALA A 33 -21.43 -6.17 14.14
CA ALA A 33 -21.07 -7.09 13.06
C ALA A 33 -21.80 -8.43 13.22
N VAL A 34 -22.19 -9.04 12.09
CA VAL A 34 -22.64 -10.43 12.08
C VAL A 34 -21.45 -11.32 12.38
N VAL A 35 -21.54 -12.13 13.44
CA VAL A 35 -20.50 -13.09 13.81
C VAL A 35 -20.67 -14.33 12.93
N PRO A 36 -19.68 -14.69 12.09
CA PRO A 36 -19.76 -15.91 11.29
C PRO A 36 -19.72 -17.15 12.18
N ASP A 37 -20.42 -18.20 11.76
CA ASP A 37 -20.38 -19.49 12.45
C ASP A 37 -18.98 -20.12 12.37
N PHE A 38 -18.60 -20.81 13.45
CA PHE A 38 -17.32 -21.50 13.49
C PHE A 38 -17.36 -22.78 12.65
N VAL A 39 -16.45 -22.89 11.68
CA VAL A 39 -16.31 -24.06 10.82
C VAL A 39 -15.11 -24.90 11.28
N TYR A 40 -15.36 -26.08 11.86
CA TYR A 40 -14.33 -26.95 12.44
C TYR A 40 -13.35 -27.55 11.42
N ALA A 41 -13.81 -27.74 10.18
CA ALA A 41 -12.99 -28.25 9.08
C ALA A 41 -13.37 -27.52 7.78
N PRO A 42 -12.57 -26.53 7.33
CA PRO A 42 -12.84 -25.88 6.06
C PRO A 42 -12.73 -26.90 4.92
N SER A 43 -13.65 -26.85 3.95
CA SER A 43 -13.72 -27.81 2.83
C SER A 43 -12.47 -27.82 1.95
N ARG A 44 -11.72 -26.70 1.93
CA ARG A 44 -10.38 -26.59 1.35
C ARG A 44 -9.48 -25.81 2.30
N PRO A 45 -8.19 -26.18 2.41
CA PRO A 45 -7.20 -25.36 3.09
C PRO A 45 -7.18 -23.95 2.49
N TYR A 46 -7.13 -22.92 3.34
CA TYR A 46 -7.08 -21.51 2.91
C TYR A 46 -5.92 -21.24 1.93
N GLN A 47 -4.80 -21.94 2.09
CA GLN A 47 -3.64 -21.85 1.19
C GLN A 47 -3.91 -22.34 -0.25
N LEU A 48 -4.97 -23.13 -0.44
CA LEU A 48 -5.38 -23.71 -1.73
C LEU A 48 -6.66 -23.08 -2.27
N SER A 49 -7.31 -22.18 -1.52
CA SER A 49 -8.38 -21.37 -2.07
C SER A 49 -7.77 -20.28 -2.93
N ALA A 50 -7.68 -20.54 -4.24
CA ALA A 50 -7.39 -19.51 -5.22
C ALA A 50 -8.44 -18.40 -5.07
N SER A 51 -8.03 -17.29 -4.47
CA SER A 51 -8.87 -16.14 -4.23
C SER A 51 -8.56 -15.10 -5.28
N ASN A 52 -9.60 -14.57 -5.94
CA ASN A 52 -9.45 -13.43 -6.85
C ASN A 52 -9.12 -12.12 -6.09
N LEU A 53 -9.01 -12.16 -4.76
CA LEU A 53 -8.71 -11.02 -3.90
C LEU A 53 -7.21 -10.87 -3.60
N GLU A 54 -6.39 -11.89 -3.90
CA GLU A 54 -4.97 -11.87 -3.56
C GLU A 54 -4.11 -12.46 -4.68
N ILE A 55 -2.86 -12.01 -4.71
CA ILE A 55 -1.83 -12.54 -5.61
C ILE A 55 -0.63 -12.89 -4.73
N ASN A 56 -0.15 -14.12 -4.84
CA ASN A 56 1.08 -14.52 -4.18
C ASN A 56 2.27 -13.87 -4.92
N VAL A 57 3.11 -13.15 -4.18
CA VAL A 57 4.31 -12.47 -4.73
C VAL A 57 5.61 -13.11 -4.21
N TRP A 58 5.51 -14.03 -3.24
CA TRP A 58 6.64 -14.73 -2.64
C TRP A 58 6.21 -16.02 -1.94
N ARG A 59 7.03 -17.07 -2.04
CA ARG A 59 6.87 -18.39 -1.43
C ARG A 59 8.16 -18.77 -0.69
N PRO A 60 8.21 -18.58 0.64
CA PRO A 60 9.39 -18.91 1.44
C PRO A 60 9.83 -20.37 1.31
N SER A 61 8.89 -21.30 1.12
CA SER A 61 9.17 -22.73 1.00
C SER A 61 9.92 -23.12 -0.28
N MET A 62 9.90 -22.27 -1.31
CA MET A 62 10.58 -22.49 -2.58
C MET A 62 11.77 -21.55 -2.79
N ALA A 63 11.99 -20.62 -1.85
CA ALA A 63 13.07 -19.67 -1.95
C ALA A 63 14.43 -20.39 -1.89
N PRO A 64 15.43 -19.96 -2.68
CA PRO A 64 16.79 -20.45 -2.55
C PRO A 64 17.36 -20.18 -1.15
N ILE A 65 18.46 -20.85 -0.80
CA ILE A 65 19.18 -20.57 0.44
C ILE A 65 19.73 -19.13 0.44
N SER A 66 19.89 -18.55 1.63
CA SER A 66 20.23 -17.13 1.80
C SER A 66 21.51 -16.69 1.06
N SER A 67 22.56 -17.53 1.06
CA SER A 67 23.82 -17.21 0.38
C SER A 67 23.67 -17.11 -1.14
N VAL A 68 22.79 -17.94 -1.71
CA VAL A 68 22.48 -17.93 -3.15
C VAL A 68 21.65 -16.69 -3.49
N LEU A 69 20.64 -16.38 -2.68
CA LEU A 69 19.85 -15.15 -2.82
C LEU A 69 20.73 -13.91 -2.77
N GLU A 70 21.64 -13.81 -1.80
CA GLU A 70 22.56 -12.68 -1.66
C GLU A 70 23.42 -12.49 -2.91
N GLY A 71 23.93 -13.58 -3.50
CA GLY A 71 24.66 -13.53 -4.77
C GLY A 71 23.82 -12.99 -5.93
N VAL A 72 22.55 -13.38 -6.02
CA VAL A 72 21.62 -12.86 -7.05
C VAL A 72 21.37 -11.36 -6.86
N PHE A 73 21.14 -10.91 -5.63
CA PHE A 73 20.95 -9.48 -5.34
C PHE A 73 22.22 -8.66 -5.61
N GLN A 74 23.39 -9.21 -5.30
CA GLN A 74 24.66 -8.55 -5.60
C GLN A 74 24.86 -8.40 -7.10
N GLU A 75 24.55 -9.43 -7.90
CA GLU A 75 24.65 -9.38 -9.37
C GLU A 75 23.64 -8.40 -9.99
N ALA A 76 22.40 -8.42 -9.50
CA ALA A 76 21.38 -7.46 -9.93
C ALA A 76 21.75 -6.01 -9.61
N SER A 77 22.37 -5.78 -8.43
CA SER A 77 22.82 -4.46 -7.99
C SER A 77 23.94 -3.90 -8.88
N LYS A 78 24.83 -4.74 -9.41
CA LYS A 78 25.88 -4.30 -10.37
C LYS A 78 25.28 -3.66 -11.63
N ASN A 79 24.10 -4.13 -12.03
CA ASN A 79 23.37 -3.64 -13.19
C ASN A 79 22.29 -2.60 -12.82
N SER A 80 22.32 -2.07 -11.59
CA SER A 80 21.37 -1.08 -11.08
C SER A 80 19.90 -1.52 -11.11
N PHE A 81 19.62 -2.83 -11.05
CA PHE A 81 18.25 -3.32 -10.93
C PHE A 81 17.75 -3.19 -9.48
N PRO A 82 16.50 -2.76 -9.26
CA PRO A 82 15.94 -2.65 -7.92
C PRO A 82 15.66 -4.04 -7.33
N ASN A 83 15.88 -4.18 -6.01
CA ASN A 83 15.64 -5.43 -5.29
C ASN A 83 14.19 -5.94 -5.44
N GLU A 84 13.23 -5.03 -5.55
CA GLU A 84 11.83 -5.37 -5.76
C GLU A 84 11.59 -6.09 -7.09
N ALA A 85 12.24 -5.65 -8.17
CA ALA A 85 12.17 -6.34 -9.45
C ALA A 85 12.77 -7.75 -9.34
N VAL A 86 13.92 -7.90 -8.67
CA VAL A 86 14.56 -9.20 -8.46
C VAL A 86 13.61 -10.17 -7.74
N HIS A 87 12.94 -9.74 -6.66
CA HIS A 87 11.97 -10.57 -5.95
C HIS A 87 10.81 -11.03 -6.85
N VAL A 88 10.26 -10.12 -7.64
CA VAL A 88 9.14 -10.43 -8.55
C VAL A 88 9.58 -11.44 -9.60
N PHE A 89 10.73 -11.21 -10.25
CA PHE A 89 11.22 -12.12 -11.28
C PHE A 89 11.60 -13.50 -10.72
N LEU A 90 12.23 -13.55 -9.53
CA LEU A 90 12.46 -14.82 -8.84
C LEU A 90 11.16 -15.58 -8.63
N HIS A 91 10.11 -14.91 -8.16
CA HIS A 91 8.82 -15.54 -7.97
C HIS A 91 8.18 -16.01 -9.29
N CYS A 92 8.16 -15.15 -10.31
CA CYS A 92 7.59 -15.44 -11.64
C CYS A 92 8.31 -16.60 -12.35
N HIS A 93 9.62 -16.73 -12.15
CA HIS A 93 10.44 -17.78 -12.74
C HIS A 93 10.56 -19.03 -11.86
N ASN A 94 9.68 -19.20 -10.87
CA ASN A 94 9.71 -20.33 -9.94
C ASN A 94 11.07 -20.53 -9.27
N TYR A 95 11.73 -19.43 -8.92
CA TYR A 95 13.05 -19.37 -8.27
C TYR A 95 14.21 -19.90 -9.12
N ASP A 96 14.05 -19.96 -10.44
CA ASP A 96 15.14 -20.18 -11.39
C ASP A 96 15.99 -18.91 -11.53
N ILE A 97 17.22 -19.00 -11.03
CA ILE A 97 18.18 -17.89 -10.98
C ILE A 97 18.65 -17.50 -12.38
N SER A 98 19.00 -18.48 -13.21
CA SER A 98 19.54 -18.24 -14.55
C SER A 98 18.50 -17.53 -15.41
N ARG A 99 17.25 -18.01 -15.35
CA ARG A 99 16.14 -17.39 -16.06
C ARG A 99 15.83 -15.99 -15.53
N THR A 100 15.86 -15.80 -14.22
CA THR A 100 15.68 -14.49 -13.59
C THR A 100 16.69 -13.47 -14.08
N LEU A 101 17.99 -13.79 -14.03
CA LEU A 101 19.05 -12.88 -14.46
C LEU A 101 19.02 -12.60 -15.96
N THR A 102 18.59 -13.57 -16.77
CA THR A 102 18.46 -13.39 -18.23
C THR A 102 17.31 -12.47 -18.60
N ASP A 103 16.22 -12.50 -17.83
CA ASP A 103 15.00 -11.75 -18.11
C ASP A 103 14.96 -10.39 -17.39
N LEU A 104 15.77 -10.21 -16.35
CA LEU A 104 15.91 -8.94 -15.60
C LEU A 104 16.18 -7.72 -16.50
N PRO A 105 16.99 -7.79 -17.57
CA PRO A 105 17.17 -6.69 -18.52
C PRO A 105 15.90 -6.24 -19.23
N ASN A 106 14.87 -7.08 -19.31
CA ASN A 106 13.55 -6.70 -19.85
C ASN A 106 12.71 -5.92 -18.84
N TYR A 107 13.18 -5.77 -17.60
CA TYR A 107 12.55 -4.90 -16.61
C TYR A 107 12.65 -3.45 -17.06
N HIS A 108 11.53 -2.93 -17.54
CA HIS A 108 11.34 -1.51 -17.78
C HIS A 108 10.58 -0.97 -16.58
N PRO A 109 11.26 -0.35 -15.59
CA PRO A 109 10.53 0.38 -14.57
C PRO A 109 9.65 1.39 -15.29
N LEU A 110 8.45 1.65 -14.75
CA LEU A 110 7.69 2.82 -15.17
C LEU A 110 8.56 4.04 -14.85
N LEU A 111 9.32 4.50 -15.84
CA LEU A 111 10.24 5.59 -15.68
C LEU A 111 9.45 6.80 -15.17
N ASN A 112 10.12 7.60 -14.35
CA ASN A 112 9.65 8.94 -14.08
C ASN A 112 9.49 9.66 -15.43
N THR A 113 8.25 9.73 -15.92
CA THR A 113 7.91 10.38 -17.19
C THR A 113 8.01 11.90 -17.10
N TRP A 114 8.37 12.43 -15.92
CA TRP A 114 8.29 13.84 -15.64
C TRP A 114 9.52 14.55 -16.17
N ASN A 115 9.28 15.52 -17.04
CA ASN A 115 10.32 16.44 -17.47
C ASN A 115 10.63 17.49 -16.39
N LYS A 116 11.73 18.24 -16.58
CA LYS A 116 12.18 19.27 -15.63
C LYS A 116 11.10 20.32 -15.32
N HIS A 117 10.31 20.73 -16.31
CA HIS A 117 9.26 21.73 -16.14
C HIS A 117 8.09 21.21 -15.30
N GLU A 118 7.78 19.92 -15.44
CA GLU A 118 6.74 19.23 -14.69
C GLU A 118 7.09 19.12 -13.21
N VAL A 119 8.34 18.75 -12.89
CA VAL A 119 8.86 18.73 -11.52
C VAL A 119 8.84 20.14 -10.89
N GLN A 120 9.29 21.16 -11.63
CA GLN A 120 9.26 22.55 -11.15
C GLN A 120 7.84 23.04 -10.88
N ARG A 121 6.88 22.74 -11.77
CA ARG A 121 5.47 23.11 -11.59
C ARG A 121 4.88 22.41 -10.37
N PHE A 122 5.18 21.13 -10.17
CA PHE A 122 4.75 20.38 -9.00
C PHE A 122 5.26 20.99 -7.70
N LEU A 123 6.57 21.25 -7.59
CA LEU A 123 7.17 21.85 -6.38
C LEU A 123 6.56 23.22 -6.08
N LYS A 124 6.41 24.08 -7.10
CA LYS A 124 5.76 25.39 -6.95
C LYS A 124 4.34 25.27 -6.40
N CYS A 125 3.58 24.27 -6.85
CA CYS A 125 2.22 24.06 -6.36
C CYS A 125 2.18 23.46 -4.96
N VAL A 126 3.08 22.54 -4.61
CA VAL A 126 3.16 21.94 -3.26
C VAL A 126 3.60 22.96 -2.21
N ASP A 127 4.50 23.88 -2.57
CA ASP A 127 5.01 24.93 -1.68
C ASP A 127 4.12 26.18 -1.63
N SER A 128 3.19 26.33 -2.58
CA SER A 128 2.19 27.40 -2.56
C SER A 128 1.26 27.27 -1.35
N LYS A 129 0.80 28.39 -0.80
CA LYS A 129 -0.16 28.38 0.31
C LYS A 129 -1.59 28.06 -0.22
N PRO A 130 -2.34 27.14 0.40
CA PRO A 130 -1.96 26.28 1.53
C PRO A 130 -1.03 25.13 1.11
N ARG A 131 0.07 24.96 1.87
CA ARG A 131 1.12 23.98 1.56
C ARG A 131 0.56 22.56 1.58
N LYS A 132 1.15 21.67 0.77
CA LYS A 132 0.79 20.24 0.69
C LYS A 132 -0.68 19.99 0.31
N ASN A 133 -1.32 20.93 -0.40
CA ASN A 133 -2.65 20.72 -0.95
C ASN A 133 -2.56 19.97 -2.28
N PHE A 134 -2.49 18.65 -2.21
CA PHE A 134 -2.39 17.78 -3.39
C PHE A 134 -3.63 17.84 -4.30
N ILE A 135 -4.79 18.23 -3.78
CA ILE A 135 -6.00 18.43 -4.61
C ILE A 135 -5.80 19.59 -5.57
N ASN A 136 -5.18 20.69 -5.11
CA ASN A 136 -4.85 21.84 -5.95
C ASN A 136 -3.72 21.51 -6.93
N VAL A 137 -2.72 20.73 -6.51
CA VAL A 137 -1.63 20.25 -7.37
C VAL A 137 -2.16 19.40 -8.53
N LYS A 138 -3.17 18.56 -8.30
CA LYS A 138 -3.84 17.78 -9.36
C LYS A 138 -4.56 18.67 -10.38
N ARG A 139 -5.03 19.86 -9.99
CA ARG A 139 -5.75 20.78 -10.88
C ARG A 139 -4.80 21.63 -11.71
N SER A 140 -3.66 22.02 -11.15
CA SER A 140 -2.66 22.83 -11.84
C SER A 140 -1.79 22.03 -12.79
N VAL A 141 -1.78 20.70 -12.65
CA VAL A 141 -1.02 19.83 -13.51
C VAL A 141 -1.76 18.55 -13.84
N SER A 142 -1.72 18.17 -15.12
CA SER A 142 -2.38 16.99 -15.69
C SER A 142 -1.74 15.66 -15.23
N PHE A 143 -1.59 15.47 -13.92
CA PHE A 143 -0.87 14.33 -13.34
C PHE A 143 -1.77 13.36 -12.58
N ASN A 144 -1.31 12.11 -12.54
CA ASN A 144 -1.82 11.11 -11.63
C ASN A 144 -1.20 11.34 -10.23
N LEU A 145 -2.06 11.62 -9.23
CA LEU A 145 -1.68 11.89 -7.84
C LEU A 145 -0.82 10.81 -7.19
N ARG A 146 -0.94 9.55 -7.64
CA ARG A 146 -0.16 8.42 -7.11
C ARG A 146 1.34 8.63 -7.36
N HIS A 147 1.70 9.06 -8.57
CA HIS A 147 3.09 9.32 -8.98
C HIS A 147 3.66 10.57 -8.31
N ALA A 148 2.83 11.60 -8.14
CA ALA A 148 3.22 12.83 -7.46
C ALA A 148 3.64 12.59 -6.00
N ARG A 149 2.95 11.67 -5.32
CA ARG A 149 3.29 11.26 -3.95
C ARG A 149 4.61 10.47 -3.93
N THR A 150 4.77 9.51 -4.85
CA THR A 150 6.00 8.70 -4.97
C THR A 150 7.24 9.59 -5.13
N ILE A 151 7.23 10.56 -6.05
CA ILE A 151 8.35 11.49 -6.29
C ILE A 151 8.70 12.30 -5.02
N TYR A 152 7.69 12.80 -4.32
CA TYR A 152 7.89 13.59 -3.10
C TYR A 152 8.63 12.81 -2.00
N PHE A 153 8.46 11.48 -1.96
CA PHE A 153 9.07 10.63 -0.93
C PHE A 153 10.33 9.87 -1.41
N GLU A 154 10.46 9.56 -2.71
CA GLU A 154 11.54 8.72 -3.25
C GLU A 154 12.71 9.50 -3.86
N THR A 155 12.55 10.77 -4.24
CA THR A 155 13.62 11.57 -4.87
C THR A 155 14.05 12.77 -4.04
N PRO A 156 14.73 12.57 -2.89
CA PRO A 156 15.33 13.68 -2.14
C PRO A 156 16.40 14.41 -2.98
N GLU A 157 17.11 13.70 -3.86
CA GLU A 157 18.11 14.26 -4.78
C GLU A 157 17.54 15.31 -5.75
N LEU A 158 16.32 15.12 -6.28
CA LEU A 158 15.68 16.13 -7.15
C LEU A 158 15.25 17.38 -6.36
N ILE A 159 14.82 17.19 -5.11
CA ILE A 159 14.51 18.30 -4.20
C ILE A 159 15.80 19.06 -3.84
N LEU A 160 16.90 18.35 -3.60
CA LEU A 160 18.21 18.93 -3.28
C LEU A 160 18.86 19.64 -4.48
N LEU A 161 18.84 19.04 -5.68
CA LEU A 161 19.36 19.65 -6.92
C LEU A 161 18.59 20.92 -7.30
N ILE A 162 17.27 20.96 -7.05
CA ILE A 162 16.47 22.16 -7.29
C ILE A 162 16.69 23.20 -6.18
N SER A 163 16.92 22.78 -4.93
CA SER A 163 17.28 23.68 -3.83
C SER A 163 18.66 24.31 -4.02
N LEU A 164 19.62 23.59 -4.61
CA LEU A 164 20.99 24.08 -4.90
C LEU A 164 21.05 24.99 -6.13
N THR A 165 20.12 24.84 -7.08
CA THR A 165 19.97 25.80 -8.21
C THR A 165 19.15 27.03 -7.85
N SER A 166 18.59 27.07 -6.64
CA SER A 166 17.96 28.24 -6.03
C SER A 166 18.92 28.90 -5.02
N GLY A 167 20.12 29.28 -5.49
CA GLY A 167 21.00 30.23 -4.79
C GLY A 167 20.37 31.63 -4.70
N PRO A 168 20.87 32.49 -3.79
CA PRO A 168 20.14 33.62 -3.24
C PRO A 168 19.96 34.71 -4.29
N ILE A 169 18.72 35.14 -4.48
CA ILE A 169 18.46 36.48 -5.03
C ILE A 169 18.72 37.44 -3.87
N MET A 170 19.95 37.95 -3.84
CA MET A 170 20.34 39.12 -3.07
C MET A 170 19.35 40.25 -3.33
N ILE A 171 18.72 40.75 -2.27
CA ILE A 171 18.16 42.10 -2.25
C ILE A 171 18.61 42.71 -0.92
N HIS A 172 19.70 43.49 -1.04
CA HIS A 172 20.39 44.34 -0.07
C HIS A 172 20.87 43.74 1.26
#